data_AF-A0A359F3S3-F1
#
_entry.id   AF-A0A359F3S3-F1
#
_cell.length_a   1.000
_cell.length_b   1.000
_cell.length_c   1.000
_cell.angle_alpha   90.00
_cell.angle_beta   90.00
_cell.angle_gamma   90.00
#
_symmetry.space_group_name_H-M   'P 1'
#
loop_
_entity.id
_entity.type
_entity.pdbx_description
1 polymer ?
#
loop_
_entity_poly.entity_id
_entity_poly.type
_entity_poly.pdbx_seq_one_letter_code
_entity_poly.pdbx_strand_id
1 'polypeptide(L)'
;MDSIEPPQGEVEIAGWLRKSELPGSLQRQDPDLGNNQFARIDIEAINAAVGEQYRPVFLQLARQTPSTQAELLSMLPLPDRTEGPHFSYAMQWAIFTLIAIVGYPLIIRRVARTPRERVGEELRSPAGEPGTGTGT
;
A
#
# COMPACT_ATOMS: atom_id res chain seq x y z
N MET A 1 10.23 -29.27 -17.84
CA MET A 1 8.95 -28.54 -17.90
C MET A 1 7.88 -29.62 -17.87
N ASP A 2 7.18 -29.77 -16.74
CA ASP A 2 6.04 -30.68 -16.71
C ASP A 2 5.03 -30.18 -17.75
N SER A 3 4.82 -30.98 -18.79
CA SER A 3 3.89 -30.64 -19.86
C SER A 3 2.48 -30.72 -19.29
N ILE A 4 1.83 -29.56 -19.12
CA ILE A 4 0.40 -29.53 -18.86
C ILE A 4 -0.28 -29.89 -20.18
N GLU A 5 -0.66 -31.15 -20.32
CA GLU A 5 -1.45 -31.58 -21.47
C GLU A 5 -2.88 -31.05 -21.30
N PRO A 6 -3.48 -30.47 -22.36
CA PRO A 6 -4.86 -30.04 -22.30
C PRO A 6 -5.78 -31.23 -21.99
N PRO A 7 -6.89 -31.01 -21.26
CA PRO A 7 -7.87 -32.06 -21.01
C PRO A 7 -8.37 -32.65 -22.32
N GLN A 8 -8.41 -33.97 -22.39
CA GLN A 8 -8.91 -34.71 -23.54
C GLN A 8 -10.44 -34.80 -23.47
N GLY A 9 -11.15 -34.33 -24.51
CA GLY A 9 -12.61 -34.39 -24.62
C GLY A 9 -13.32 -33.04 -24.49
N GLU A 10 -14.65 -33.06 -24.40
CA GLU A 10 -15.45 -31.86 -24.23
C GLU A 10 -15.32 -31.30 -22.81
N VAL A 11 -15.14 -29.98 -22.71
CA VAL A 11 -15.02 -29.27 -21.44
C VAL A 11 -15.99 -28.11 -21.43
N GLU A 12 -16.84 -28.06 -20.40
CA GLU A 12 -17.72 -26.92 -20.15
C GLU A 12 -17.01 -25.94 -19.23
N ILE A 13 -16.90 -24.68 -19.66
CA ILE A 13 -16.17 -23.63 -18.95
C ILE A 13 -17.13 -22.48 -18.64
N ALA A 14 -17.21 -22.10 -17.37
CA ALA A 14 -17.88 -20.89 -16.91
C ALA A 14 -16.86 -19.92 -16.30
N GLY A 15 -17.00 -18.64 -16.60
CA GLY A 15 -16.05 -17.63 -16.18
C GLY A 15 -16.47 -16.22 -16.55
N TRP A 16 -15.59 -15.27 -16.25
CA TRP A 16 -15.76 -13.88 -16.66
C TRP A 16 -14.96 -13.62 -17.92
N LEU A 17 -15.61 -13.12 -18.96
CA LEU A 17 -14.92 -12.62 -20.13
C LEU A 17 -14.33 -11.24 -19.80
N ARG A 18 -13.02 -11.12 -19.91
CA ARG A 18 -12.26 -9.91 -19.59
C ARG A 18 -11.62 -9.38 -20.87
N LYS A 19 -11.52 -8.06 -20.99
CA LYS A 19 -10.76 -7.40 -22.06
C LYS A 19 -9.27 -7.42 -21.73
N SER A 20 -8.43 -7.34 -22.76
CA SER A 20 -7.00 -7.08 -22.61
C SER A 20 -6.72 -5.93 -21.65
N GLU A 21 -5.74 -6.11 -20.78
CA GLU A 21 -5.33 -5.12 -19.79
C GLU A 21 -4.30 -4.16 -20.38
N LEU A 22 -4.75 -2.97 -20.76
CA LEU A 22 -3.89 -1.93 -21.28
C LEU A 22 -3.17 -1.16 -20.16
N PRO A 23 -1.94 -0.69 -20.39
CA PRO A 23 -1.23 0.12 -19.40
C PRO A 23 -1.96 1.44 -19.13
N GLY A 24 -2.09 1.78 -17.84
CA GLY A 24 -2.48 3.12 -17.43
C GLY A 24 -1.38 4.15 -17.70
N SER A 25 -1.71 5.44 -17.63
CA SER A 25 -0.79 6.54 -18.00
C SER A 25 0.54 6.59 -17.21
N LEU A 26 0.56 6.04 -16.00
CA LEU A 26 1.75 6.00 -15.13
C LEU A 26 2.43 4.62 -15.08
N GLN A 27 1.91 3.65 -15.83
CA GLN A 27 2.42 2.28 -15.80
C GLN A 27 3.42 2.05 -16.95
N ARG A 28 4.37 1.13 -16.74
CA ARG A 28 5.31 0.70 -17.79
C ARG A 28 4.53 0.14 -18.98
N GLN A 29 4.88 0.57 -20.20
CA GLN A 29 4.22 0.09 -21.41
C GLN A 29 4.54 -1.37 -21.71
N ASP A 30 5.78 -1.79 -21.49
CA ASP A 30 6.21 -3.18 -21.65
C ASP A 30 5.75 -4.04 -20.45
N PRO A 31 4.86 -5.03 -20.66
CA PRO A 31 4.40 -5.92 -19.62
C PRO A 31 5.23 -7.21 -19.49
N ASP A 32 6.18 -7.46 -20.40
CA ASP A 32 7.01 -8.66 -20.38
C ASP A 32 8.06 -8.57 -19.25
N LEU A 33 8.07 -9.59 -18.38
CA LEU A 33 9.03 -9.74 -17.30
C LEU A 33 10.12 -10.77 -17.64
N GLY A 34 10.06 -11.36 -18.85
CA GLY A 34 10.89 -12.46 -19.30
C GLY A 34 10.36 -13.83 -18.85
N ASN A 35 10.87 -14.90 -19.46
CA ASN A 35 10.51 -16.29 -19.10
C ASN A 35 9.00 -16.58 -19.13
N ASN A 36 8.26 -16.03 -20.11
CA ASN A 36 6.80 -16.13 -20.22
C ASN A 36 6.03 -15.61 -18.99
N GLN A 37 6.62 -14.68 -18.23
CA GLN A 37 5.95 -14.00 -17.13
C GLN A 37 5.54 -12.59 -17.57
N PHE A 38 4.29 -12.24 -17.30
CA PHE A 38 3.74 -10.94 -17.69
C PHE A 38 3.14 -10.24 -16.47
N ALA A 39 3.43 -8.94 -16.32
CA ALA A 39 2.94 -8.13 -15.21
C ALA A 39 1.43 -7.84 -15.29
N ARG A 40 0.85 -7.98 -16.48
CA ARG A 40 -0.57 -7.76 -16.81
C ARG A 40 -0.95 -8.66 -17.98
N ILE A 41 -2.23 -8.91 -18.17
CA ILE A 41 -2.70 -9.67 -19.35
C ILE A 41 -2.92 -8.71 -20.53
N ASP A 42 -1.81 -8.17 -21.05
CA ASP A 42 -1.80 -7.40 -22.30
C ASP A 42 -1.61 -8.37 -23.47
N ILE A 43 -2.70 -8.63 -24.16
CA ILE A 43 -2.75 -9.62 -25.23
C ILE A 43 -1.90 -9.22 -26.43
N GLU A 44 -1.74 -7.93 -26.70
CA GLU A 44 -0.90 -7.49 -27.83
C GLU A 44 0.58 -7.73 -27.56
N ALA A 45 1.02 -7.44 -26.33
CA ALA A 45 2.38 -7.75 -25.91
C ALA A 45 2.63 -9.28 -25.83
N ILE A 46 1.66 -10.05 -25.33
CA ILE A 46 1.74 -11.52 -25.31
C ILE A 46 1.81 -12.08 -26.73
N ASN A 47 1.01 -11.57 -27.66
CA ASN A 47 1.04 -11.96 -29.07
C ASN A 47 2.45 -11.73 -29.66
N ALA A 48 3.05 -10.57 -29.38
CA ALA A 48 4.40 -10.23 -29.84
C ALA A 48 5.48 -11.16 -29.24
N ALA A 49 5.35 -11.53 -27.97
CA ALA A 49 6.31 -12.39 -27.28
C ALA A 49 6.20 -13.88 -27.71
N VAL A 50 4.98 -14.38 -27.89
CA VAL A 50 4.72 -15.80 -28.21
C VAL A 50 4.71 -16.06 -29.72
N GLY A 51 4.46 -15.04 -30.54
CA GLY A 51 4.34 -15.17 -32.00
C GLY A 51 2.99 -15.72 -32.46
N GLU A 52 1.97 -15.66 -31.60
CA GLU A 52 0.60 -16.13 -31.86
C GLU A 52 -0.38 -14.97 -31.86
N GLN A 53 -1.53 -15.12 -32.52
CA GLN A 53 -2.52 -14.04 -32.62
C GLN A 53 -3.82 -14.37 -31.87
N TYR A 54 -3.90 -13.92 -30.61
CA TYR A 54 -5.10 -14.05 -29.80
C TYR A 54 -6.11 -12.91 -30.02
N ARG A 55 -7.38 -13.16 -29.69
CA ARG A 55 -8.40 -12.11 -29.60
C ARG A 55 -8.12 -11.22 -28.39
N PRO A 56 -8.47 -9.93 -28.39
CA PRO A 56 -8.17 -8.98 -27.30
C PRO A 56 -9.07 -9.18 -26.06
N VAL A 57 -9.41 -10.44 -25.77
CA VAL A 57 -10.20 -10.88 -24.62
C VAL A 57 -9.61 -12.17 -24.07
N PHE A 58 -9.74 -12.37 -22.77
CA PHE A 58 -9.38 -13.60 -22.10
C PHE A 58 -10.50 -14.04 -21.15
N LEU A 59 -10.58 -15.33 -20.88
CA LEU A 59 -11.55 -15.89 -19.96
C LEU A 59 -10.90 -16.09 -18.58
N GLN A 60 -11.41 -15.40 -17.57
CA GLN A 60 -11.04 -15.66 -16.17
C GLN A 60 -11.91 -16.81 -15.65
N LEU A 61 -11.27 -17.95 -15.38
CA LEU A 61 -11.96 -19.18 -15.00
C LEU A 61 -12.70 -19.05 -13.66
N ALA A 62 -13.98 -19.41 -13.64
CA ALA A 62 -14.78 -19.52 -12.42
C ALA A 62 -15.19 -20.97 -12.11
N ARG A 63 -15.42 -21.80 -13.14
CA ARG A 63 -15.73 -23.22 -13.01
C ARG A 63 -15.41 -23.94 -14.31
N GLN A 64 -14.94 -25.17 -14.19
CA GLN A 64 -14.70 -26.08 -15.32
C GLN A 64 -15.32 -27.45 -15.01
N THR A 65 -15.93 -28.09 -16.01
CA THR A 65 -16.40 -29.48 -15.94
C THR A 65 -15.86 -30.27 -17.14
N PRO A 66 -15.12 -31.37 -16.95
CA PRO A 66 -14.64 -31.91 -15.67
C PRO A 66 -13.64 -30.96 -14.98
N SER A 67 -13.50 -31.09 -13.66
CA SER A 67 -12.58 -30.26 -12.88
C SER A 67 -11.14 -30.45 -13.36
N THR A 68 -10.43 -29.34 -13.60
CA THR A 68 -9.01 -29.39 -13.96
C THR A 68 -8.17 -29.92 -12.79
N GLN A 69 -7.20 -30.76 -13.11
CA GLN A 69 -6.17 -31.21 -12.16
C GLN A 69 -4.90 -30.34 -12.26
N ALA A 70 -4.84 -29.42 -13.24
CA ALA A 70 -3.70 -28.55 -13.45
C ALA A 70 -3.72 -27.40 -12.43
N GLU A 71 -2.73 -27.38 -11.54
CA GLU A 71 -2.58 -26.34 -10.50
C GLU A 71 -2.48 -24.92 -11.10
N LEU A 72 -1.85 -24.79 -12.27
CA LEU A 72 -1.72 -23.52 -13.00
C LEU A 72 -3.04 -22.97 -13.57
N LEU A 73 -4.08 -23.82 -13.70
CA LEU A 73 -5.43 -23.42 -14.13
C LEU A 73 -6.40 -23.39 -12.94
N SER A 74 -5.90 -23.43 -11.71
CA SER A 74 -6.74 -23.36 -10.51
C SER A 74 -7.27 -21.94 -10.30
N MET A 75 -8.43 -21.84 -9.64
CA MET A 75 -9.04 -20.55 -9.32
C MET A 75 -8.14 -19.76 -8.39
N LEU A 76 -7.87 -18.50 -8.73
CA LEU A 76 -7.09 -17.62 -7.86
C LEU A 76 -7.83 -17.48 -6.52
N PRO A 77 -7.22 -17.84 -5.38
CA PRO A 77 -7.86 -17.67 -4.09
C PRO A 77 -8.18 -16.20 -3.89
N LEU A 78 -9.33 -15.91 -3.27
CA LEU A 78 -9.67 -14.52 -2.96
C LEU A 78 -8.56 -13.93 -2.09
N PRO A 79 -8.13 -12.70 -2.37
CA PRO A 79 -7.13 -12.04 -1.53
C PRO A 79 -7.66 -12.00 -0.10
N ASP A 80 -6.81 -12.39 0.83
CA ASP A 80 -7.13 -12.39 2.25
C ASP A 80 -7.62 -11.00 2.66
N ARG A 81 -8.76 -10.97 3.35
CA ARG A 81 -9.44 -9.73 3.79
C ARG A 81 -9.04 -9.39 5.22
N THR A 82 -7.88 -9.86 5.66
CA THR A 82 -7.32 -9.46 6.94
C THR A 82 -6.83 -8.02 6.83
N GLU A 83 -7.32 -7.16 7.73
CA GLU A 83 -6.70 -5.85 8.01
C GLU A 83 -5.32 -6.14 8.60
N GLY A 84 -4.31 -6.25 7.73
CA GLY A 84 -2.96 -6.61 8.10
C GLY A 84 -2.25 -5.56 8.98
N PRO A 85 -0.93 -5.33 8.81
CA PRO A 85 -0.11 -4.47 9.68
C PRO A 85 -0.53 -2.99 9.79
N HIS A 86 -1.52 -2.54 9.02
CA HIS A 86 -2.00 -1.16 8.97
C HIS A 86 -2.72 -0.72 10.27
N PHE A 87 -3.15 -1.66 11.11
CA PHE A 87 -3.77 -1.36 12.41
C PHE A 87 -2.85 -0.54 13.33
N SER A 88 -1.58 -0.92 13.43
CA SER A 88 -0.60 -0.21 14.27
C SER A 88 -0.37 1.23 13.80
N TYR A 89 -0.41 1.47 12.49
CA TYR A 89 -0.28 2.80 11.91
C TYR A 89 -1.53 3.66 12.18
N ALA A 90 -2.73 3.09 12.06
CA ALA A 90 -3.97 3.76 12.43
C ALA A 90 -3.98 4.15 13.92
N MET A 91 -3.49 3.26 14.79
CA MET A 91 -3.36 3.54 16.23
C MET A 91 -2.39 4.70 16.50
N GLN A 92 -1.25 4.77 15.80
CA GLN A 92 -0.30 5.89 15.92
C GLN A 92 -0.97 7.23 15.60
N TRP A 93 -1.72 7.30 14.50
CA TRP A 93 -2.46 8.51 14.14
C TRP A 93 -3.54 8.88 15.14
N ALA A 94 -4.24 7.90 15.71
CA ALA A 94 -5.22 8.14 16.77
C ALA A 94 -4.56 8.77 18.01
N ILE A 95 -3.38 8.28 18.42
CA ILE A 95 -2.63 8.83 19.55
C ILE A 95 -2.17 10.26 19.28
N PHE A 96 -1.59 10.55 18.11
CA PHE A 96 -1.18 11.93 17.77
C PHE A 96 -2.35 12.90 17.74
N THR A 97 -3.49 12.46 17.19
CA THR A 97 -4.72 13.26 17.17
C THR A 97 -5.21 13.55 18.58
N LEU A 98 -5.20 12.54 19.46
CA LEU A 98 -5.59 12.70 20.87
C LEU A 98 -4.65 13.67 21.61
N ILE A 99 -3.34 13.55 21.41
CA ILE A 99 -2.35 14.47 21.99
C ILE A 99 -2.61 15.91 21.51
N ALA A 100 -2.90 16.10 20.22
CA ALA A 100 -3.20 17.43 19.68
C ALA A 100 -4.48 18.03 20.30
N ILE A 101 -5.56 17.24 20.37
CA ILE A 101 -6.85 17.68 20.94
C ILE A 101 -6.75 18.02 22.43
N VAL A 102 -5.93 17.29 23.20
CA VAL A 102 -5.78 17.50 24.65
C VAL A 102 -4.71 18.55 24.96
N GLY A 103 -3.56 18.46 24.32
CA GLY A 103 -2.40 19.32 24.57
C GLY A 103 -2.64 20.77 24.17
N TYR A 104 -3.29 21.00 23.02
CA TYR A 104 -3.49 22.35 22.49
C TYR A 104 -4.37 23.24 23.42
N PRO A 105 -5.55 22.79 23.90
CA PRO A 105 -6.35 23.55 24.86
C PRO A 105 -5.67 23.76 26.21
N LEU A 106 -4.89 22.77 26.69
CA LEU A 106 -4.16 22.88 27.96
C LEU A 106 -3.07 23.96 27.88
N ILE A 107 -2.32 24.02 26.77
CA ILE A 107 -1.32 25.06 26.52
C ILE A 107 -2.00 26.43 26.48
N ILE A 108 -3.08 26.58 25.72
CA ILE A 108 -3.83 27.86 25.63
C ILE A 108 -4.31 28.29 27.02
N ARG A 109 -4.90 27.37 27.80
CA ARG A 109 -5.39 27.67 29.15
C ARG A 109 -4.26 28.07 30.10
N ARG A 110 -3.08 27.44 29.98
CA ARG A 110 -1.90 27.79 30.77
C ARG A 110 -1.38 29.17 30.41
N VAL A 111 -1.19 29.45 29.11
CA VAL A 111 -0.71 30.75 28.63
C VAL A 111 -1.68 31.88 29.02
N ALA A 112 -3.00 31.64 28.93
CA ALA A 112 -4.01 32.62 29.31
C ALA A 112 -4.06 32.91 30.82
N ARG A 113 -3.56 32.01 31.67
CA ARG A 113 -3.58 32.13 33.14
C ARG A 113 -2.28 32.62 33.75
N THR A 114 -1.19 32.69 33.00
CA THR A 114 0.09 33.22 33.49
C THR A 114 0.02 34.75 33.46
N PRO A 115 0.03 35.45 34.61
CA PRO A 115 0.12 36.91 34.64
C PRO A 115 1.44 37.36 34.00
N ARG A 116 1.38 38.38 33.12
CA ARG A 116 2.51 38.89 32.32
C ARG A 116 3.74 39.29 33.15
N GLU A 117 3.58 39.51 34.45
CA GLU A 117 4.62 40.01 35.35
C GLU A 117 5.76 38.98 35.57
N ARG A 118 5.47 37.68 35.64
CA ARG A 118 6.54 36.67 35.91
C ARG A 118 7.43 36.35 34.71
N VAL A 119 6.91 36.47 33.50
CA VAL A 119 7.67 36.19 32.27
C VAL A 119 8.69 37.31 31.98
N GLY A 120 8.37 38.55 32.37
CA GLY A 120 9.28 39.69 32.24
C GLY A 120 10.44 39.66 33.24
N GLU A 121 10.25 39.06 34.41
CA GLU A 121 11.27 38.98 35.47
C GLU A 121 12.30 37.86 35.21
N GLU A 122 11.87 36.74 34.64
CA GLU A 122 12.73 35.61 34.26
C GLU A 122 13.60 35.91 33.02
N LEU A 123 13.09 36.71 32.07
CA LEU A 123 13.86 37.17 30.90
C LEU A 123 14.79 38.36 31.18
N ARG A 124 14.55 39.12 32.25
CA ARG A 124 15.39 40.28 32.65
C ARG A 124 16.69 39.89 33.34
N SER A 125 16.85 38.63 33.72
CA SER A 125 18.06 38.17 34.41
C SER A 125 18.96 37.32 33.52
N PRO A 126 19.79 37.96 32.66
CA PRO A 126 21.07 37.40 32.28
C PRO A 126 22.24 38.26 32.78
N ALA A 127 23.09 37.61 33.58
CA ALA A 127 24.53 37.83 33.76
C ALA A 127 25.06 39.19 34.24
N GLY A 128 25.60 39.17 35.46
CA GLY A 128 26.61 40.10 35.99
C GLY A 128 27.40 39.41 37.12
N GLU A 129 28.40 38.61 36.73
CA GLU A 129 29.43 37.97 37.57
C GLU A 129 30.34 39.00 38.33
N PRO A 130 31.59 38.69 38.76
CA PRO A 130 32.08 37.87 39.88
C PRO A 130 33.01 38.67 40.85
N GLY A 131 33.32 38.11 42.03
CA GLY A 131 34.67 38.20 42.62
C GLY A 131 35.05 39.29 43.65
N THR A 132 35.58 38.81 44.79
CA THR A 132 36.67 39.35 45.65
C THR A 132 36.41 40.50 46.66
N GLY A 133 36.84 40.30 47.92
CA GLY A 133 37.29 41.38 48.82
C GLY A 133 37.04 41.23 50.34
N THR A 134 37.95 40.53 51.03
CA THR A 134 38.53 40.78 52.39
C THR A 134 37.80 41.59 53.48
N GLY A 135 37.85 41.07 54.73
CA GLY A 135 38.25 41.87 55.90
C GLY A 135 37.35 41.77 57.15
N THR A 136 37.70 40.90 58.10
CA THR A 136 38.24 41.19 59.45
C THR A 136 38.38 39.91 60.24
#